data_AF-A0A836SU10-F1
#
_entry.id   AF-A0A836SU10-F1
#
_cell.length_a   1.000
_cell.length_b   1.000
_cell.length_c   1.000
_cell.angle_alpha   90.00
_cell.angle_beta   90.00
_cell.angle_gamma   90.00
#
_symmetry.space_group_name_H-M   'P 1'
#
loop_
_entity.id
_entity.type
_entity.pdbx_description
1 polymer ?
#
loop_
_entity_poly.entity_id
_entity_poly.type
_entity_poly.pdbx_seq_one_letter_code
_entity_poly.pdbx_strand_id
1 'polypeptide(L)'
;MNNTGTAAILCLAVAAQLEGTVCGNQPPPVEKTSLTALVERLGEHFGKEGREKGDLFLRYGLMASRSGRWVRIWAAPIDLAPDAPVEFLLIGPESGHDYEALARSFARAEDVHAALEFIGVPAGRPVDYRSLCLWPKGERVRVTYRWSDDNRVYFADLFTNQVRAETLLRDTGTGRHLPLQDFAFVGSRWLPDPAEATGRVYAADAFDPQAIISDYNEPLTVLDVPYRAVDSEVYGTRVVNPDARLPADRLLDILLEPTWEMEGRRVVDLTLQVVPGDQDLGLAGLSYRVTGVTFGRFPEVSTLTDLLALFDKLESAGHDLYLTVQPSHSLPIGLVSRFYVFLWGLTGSHRLRLEAPLPGDLFWKAFMPPRRLMEHSSRIVQPWELYLGYGRDGGVTGSLQRIVEDWGEAGMDAEPRLSTNRFPVTAEGHIAEIMKSDPSACALVLVYCPEEMEYGEILGFISPILADRPTVYLVPHPGERREPSE
;
A
#
# COMPACT_ATOMS: atom_id res chain seq x y z
N MET A 1 33.97 3.11 24.81
CA MET A 1 34.53 2.15 25.80
C MET A 1 33.38 1.33 26.35
N ASN A 2 33.42 0.05 25.98
CA ASN A 2 32.64 -1.14 26.30
C ASN A 2 31.48 -1.03 27.32
N ASN A 3 30.26 -1.26 26.83
CA ASN A 3 29.14 -1.77 27.64
C ASN A 3 28.33 -2.86 26.89
N THR A 4 28.97 -3.60 25.98
CA THR A 4 28.40 -4.73 25.23
C THR A 4 28.62 -6.09 25.92
N GLY A 5 29.32 -6.12 27.07
CA GLY A 5 29.67 -7.37 27.77
C GLY A 5 28.59 -7.93 28.69
N THR A 6 27.63 -7.12 29.14
CA THR A 6 26.77 -7.50 30.28
C THR A 6 25.55 -8.33 29.86
N ALA A 7 25.06 -8.17 28.63
CA ALA A 7 23.93 -8.96 28.10
C ALA A 7 24.35 -10.40 27.70
N ALA A 8 25.56 -10.57 27.14
CA ALA A 8 26.09 -11.89 26.79
C ALA A 8 26.40 -12.76 28.03
N ILE A 9 26.84 -12.12 29.13
CA ILE A 9 27.19 -12.83 30.38
C ILE A 9 25.94 -13.31 31.13
N LEU A 10 24.80 -12.60 31.02
CA LEU A 10 23.54 -13.04 31.63
C LEU A 10 22.92 -14.24 30.89
N CYS A 11 23.06 -14.33 29.57
CA CYS A 11 22.63 -15.50 28.80
C CYS A 11 23.52 -16.75 29.05
N LEU A 12 24.83 -16.55 29.23
CA LEU A 12 25.77 -17.64 29.55
C LEU A 12 25.57 -18.21 30.96
N ALA A 13 25.19 -17.38 31.94
CA ALA A 13 24.97 -17.84 33.31
C ALA A 13 23.72 -18.74 33.47
N VAL A 14 22.67 -18.50 32.67
CA VAL A 14 21.47 -19.34 32.66
C VAL A 14 21.73 -20.68 31.95
N ALA A 15 22.55 -20.69 30.89
CA ALA A 15 22.96 -21.92 30.20
C ALA A 15 23.83 -22.83 31.09
N ALA A 16 24.77 -22.28 31.86
CA ALA A 16 25.65 -23.06 32.75
C ALA A 16 24.92 -23.68 33.95
N GLN A 17 23.81 -23.08 34.40
CA GLN A 17 22.96 -23.67 35.46
C GLN A 17 22.04 -24.80 34.95
N LEU A 18 21.86 -24.93 33.63
CA LEU A 18 21.09 -26.02 33.01
C LEU A 18 21.96 -27.23 32.65
N GLU A 19 23.27 -27.05 32.44
CA GLU A 19 24.20 -28.17 32.18
C GLU A 19 24.46 -29.06 33.41
N GLY A 20 24.17 -28.56 34.63
CA GLY A 20 24.40 -29.29 35.89
C GLY A 20 23.38 -30.38 36.24
N THR A 21 22.30 -30.56 35.47
CA THR A 21 21.22 -31.50 35.81
C THR A 21 20.84 -32.45 34.67
N VAL A 22 21.79 -32.84 33.82
CA VAL A 22 21.57 -33.90 32.82
C VAL A 22 22.14 -35.23 33.34
N CYS A 23 21.41 -35.84 34.27
CA CYS A 23 21.56 -37.27 34.53
C CYS A 23 20.87 -38.04 33.39
N GLY A 24 21.68 -38.58 32.47
CA GLY A 24 21.55 -39.99 32.07
C GLY A 24 20.39 -40.47 31.20
N ASN A 25 19.60 -39.60 30.57
CA ASN A 25 18.66 -40.05 29.53
C ASN A 25 19.05 -39.44 28.18
N GLN A 26 19.55 -40.29 27.27
CA GLN A 26 19.55 -39.94 25.85
C GLN A 26 18.12 -39.55 25.45
N PRO A 27 17.91 -38.43 24.72
CA PRO A 27 16.59 -38.12 24.20
C PRO A 27 16.13 -39.28 23.31
N PRO A 28 14.85 -39.68 23.37
CA PRO A 28 14.33 -40.74 22.53
C PRO A 28 14.61 -40.45 21.06
N PRO A 29 14.82 -41.48 20.21
CA PRO A 29 14.98 -41.28 18.79
C PRO A 29 13.79 -40.48 18.25
N VAL A 30 14.10 -39.44 17.48
CA VAL A 30 13.10 -38.56 16.87
C VAL A 30 12.33 -39.39 15.84
N GLU A 31 11.23 -40.02 16.27
CA GLU A 31 10.15 -40.40 15.36
C GLU A 31 9.73 -39.15 14.56
N LYS A 32 9.26 -39.36 13.32
CA LYS A 32 8.71 -38.34 12.43
C LYS A 32 7.62 -37.53 13.15
N THR A 33 8.02 -36.57 13.96
CA THR A 33 7.08 -35.73 14.67
C THR A 33 6.51 -34.76 13.66
N SER A 34 5.19 -34.68 13.57
CA SER A 34 4.56 -33.67 12.71
C SER A 34 5.02 -32.28 13.13
N LEU A 35 5.10 -31.34 12.17
CA LEU A 35 5.43 -29.95 12.48
C LEU A 35 4.45 -29.36 13.50
N THR A 36 3.17 -29.75 13.45
CA THR A 36 2.14 -29.41 14.44
C THR A 36 2.55 -29.81 15.86
N ALA A 37 2.94 -31.06 16.08
CA ALA A 37 3.35 -31.54 17.41
C ALA A 37 4.68 -30.91 17.88
N LEU A 38 5.52 -30.44 16.97
CA LEU A 38 6.69 -29.62 17.32
C LEU A 38 6.25 -28.22 17.82
N VAL A 39 5.32 -27.57 17.12
CA VAL A 39 4.77 -26.26 17.51
C VAL A 39 4.04 -26.32 18.85
N GLU A 40 3.26 -27.37 19.10
CA GLU A 40 2.59 -27.58 20.40
C GLU A 40 3.62 -27.66 21.55
N ARG A 41 4.69 -28.45 21.37
CA ARG A 41 5.76 -28.56 22.38
C ARG A 41 6.48 -27.24 22.64
N LEU A 42 6.73 -26.45 21.58
CA LEU A 42 7.32 -25.11 21.73
C LEU A 42 6.37 -24.19 22.50
N GLY A 43 5.08 -24.21 22.18
CA GLY A 43 4.05 -23.43 22.88
C GLY A 43 3.96 -23.77 24.37
N GLU A 44 3.98 -25.05 24.73
CA GLU A 44 3.98 -25.50 26.13
C GLU A 44 5.23 -25.07 26.89
N HIS A 45 6.40 -25.15 26.24
CA HIS A 45 7.67 -24.77 26.82
C HIS A 45 7.71 -23.27 27.13
N PHE A 46 7.50 -22.42 26.12
CA PHE A 46 7.54 -20.96 26.31
C PHE A 46 6.37 -20.45 27.14
N GLY A 47 5.20 -21.10 27.10
CA GLY A 47 4.05 -20.77 27.93
C GLY A 47 4.31 -20.89 29.45
N LYS A 48 5.35 -21.64 29.86
CA LYS A 48 5.82 -21.69 31.25
C LYS A 48 6.74 -20.53 31.58
N GLU A 49 7.69 -20.20 30.70
CA GLU A 49 8.69 -19.14 30.90
C GLU A 49 8.10 -17.72 30.77
N GLY A 50 7.17 -17.50 29.84
CA GLY A 50 6.60 -16.18 29.53
C GLY A 50 5.64 -15.63 30.58
N ARG A 51 5.06 -16.46 31.45
CA ARG A 51 4.16 -15.98 32.53
C ARG A 51 4.89 -15.22 33.63
N GLU A 52 6.21 -15.35 33.71
CA GLU A 52 7.02 -14.74 34.77
C GLU A 52 7.62 -13.37 34.37
N LYS A 53 7.63 -13.04 33.07
CA LYS A 53 8.24 -11.82 32.52
C LYS A 53 7.30 -11.20 31.49
N GLY A 54 6.69 -10.05 31.81
CA GLY A 54 5.80 -9.29 30.91
C GLY A 54 6.46 -8.73 29.62
N ASP A 55 7.62 -9.27 29.25
CA ASP A 55 8.39 -8.95 28.04
C ASP A 55 8.04 -9.84 26.84
N LEU A 56 7.41 -10.99 27.09
CA LEU A 56 7.06 -11.95 26.03
C LEU A 56 5.56 -11.92 25.71
N PHE A 57 5.26 -11.99 24.42
CA PHE A 57 3.92 -12.22 23.89
C PHE A 57 3.88 -13.58 23.21
N LEU A 58 2.94 -14.42 23.62
CA LEU A 58 2.83 -15.81 23.17
C LEU A 58 1.43 -16.10 22.62
N ARG A 59 1.40 -16.74 21.45
CA ARG A 59 0.21 -17.26 20.76
C ARG A 59 0.57 -18.60 20.12
N TYR A 60 -0.44 -19.38 19.72
CA TYR A 60 -0.16 -20.60 18.97
C TYR A 60 0.57 -20.25 17.67
N GLY A 61 1.68 -20.93 17.38
CA GLY A 61 2.48 -20.64 16.18
C GLY A 61 3.38 -19.40 16.26
N LEU A 62 3.39 -18.64 17.37
CA LEU A 62 4.07 -17.34 17.44
C LEU A 62 4.64 -16.98 18.82
N MET A 63 5.78 -16.30 18.82
CA MET A 63 6.37 -15.65 19.99
C MET A 63 6.92 -14.27 19.63
N ALA A 64 6.82 -13.30 20.54
CA ALA A 64 7.49 -12.00 20.39
C ALA A 64 8.14 -11.54 21.70
N SER A 65 9.21 -10.74 21.59
CA SER A 65 9.88 -10.10 22.72
C SER A 65 9.91 -8.59 22.53
N ARG A 66 9.42 -7.86 23.53
CA ARG A 66 9.42 -6.40 23.52
C ARG A 66 10.84 -5.85 23.68
N SER A 67 11.62 -6.38 24.63
CA SER A 67 13.00 -5.96 24.87
C SER A 67 13.92 -6.34 23.71
N GLY A 68 13.72 -7.51 23.11
CA GLY A 68 14.44 -7.95 21.93
C GLY A 68 13.98 -7.29 20.63
N ARG A 69 12.81 -6.65 20.62
CA ARG A 69 12.14 -6.06 19.45
C ARG A 69 12.04 -7.03 18.28
N TRP A 70 11.55 -8.24 18.51
CA TRP A 70 11.36 -9.22 17.46
C TRP A 70 10.04 -9.98 17.59
N VAL A 71 9.54 -10.47 16.46
CA VAL A 71 8.46 -11.45 16.37
C VAL A 71 8.99 -12.67 15.63
N ARG A 72 8.62 -13.87 16.09
CA ARG A 72 8.99 -15.15 15.51
C ARG A 72 7.72 -15.92 15.19
N ILE A 73 7.59 -16.32 13.94
CA ILE A 73 6.45 -17.06 13.43
C ILE A 73 6.94 -18.43 13.00
N TRP A 74 6.32 -19.47 13.53
CA TRP A 74 6.55 -20.83 13.05
C TRP A 74 5.68 -21.11 11.84
N ALA A 75 6.28 -21.72 10.83
CA ALA A 75 5.62 -21.99 9.55
C ALA A 75 6.06 -23.33 8.97
N ALA A 76 5.15 -23.92 8.19
CA ALA A 76 5.46 -25.03 7.29
C ALA A 76 5.85 -24.48 5.91
N PRO A 77 6.94 -24.95 5.31
CA PRO A 77 7.32 -24.62 3.94
C PRO A 77 6.30 -25.20 2.96
N ILE A 78 6.14 -24.53 1.83
CA ILE A 78 5.36 -25.04 0.70
C ILE A 78 6.34 -25.39 -0.43
N ASP A 79 6.24 -26.61 -0.95
CA ASP A 79 7.13 -27.11 -2.00
C ASP A 79 6.65 -26.64 -3.38
N LEU A 80 6.93 -25.38 -3.70
CA LEU A 80 6.70 -24.82 -5.03
C LEU A 80 7.79 -25.25 -6.00
N ALA A 81 7.38 -25.50 -7.25
CA ALA A 81 8.32 -25.79 -8.33
C ALA A 81 9.27 -24.58 -8.56
N PRO A 82 10.51 -24.82 -9.05
CA PRO A 82 11.32 -23.73 -9.59
C PRO A 82 10.51 -22.91 -10.60
N ASP A 83 10.69 -21.60 -10.56
CA ASP A 83 10.02 -20.66 -11.46
C ASP A 83 8.47 -20.65 -11.36
N ALA A 84 7.90 -21.31 -10.34
CA ALA A 84 6.48 -21.16 -10.04
C ALA A 84 6.20 -19.70 -9.64
N PRO A 85 5.10 -19.09 -10.13
CA PRO A 85 4.63 -17.79 -9.67
C PRO A 85 4.44 -17.78 -8.17
N VAL A 86 4.79 -16.66 -7.55
CA VAL A 86 4.57 -16.43 -6.12
C VAL A 86 3.90 -15.08 -5.96
N GLU A 87 2.92 -15.04 -5.09
CA GLU A 87 2.19 -13.83 -4.68
C GLU A 87 2.34 -13.57 -3.18
N PHE A 88 2.51 -14.64 -2.40
CA PHE A 88 2.56 -14.58 -0.95
C PHE A 88 3.83 -15.24 -0.41
N LEU A 89 4.55 -14.54 0.45
CA LEU A 89 5.69 -15.13 1.14
C LEU A 89 5.22 -15.94 2.37
N LEU A 90 4.09 -15.53 2.96
CA LEU A 90 3.49 -16.22 4.10
C LEU A 90 1.97 -16.03 4.08
N ILE A 91 1.24 -17.14 4.11
CA ILE A 91 -0.22 -17.18 4.23
C ILE A 91 -0.65 -17.70 5.59
N GLY A 92 -1.87 -17.36 5.99
CA GLY A 92 -2.51 -17.86 7.21
C GLY A 92 -2.80 -19.37 7.16
N PRO A 93 -3.13 -19.97 8.32
CA PRO A 93 -3.30 -21.42 8.46
C PRO A 93 -4.43 -21.99 7.58
N GLU A 94 -5.52 -21.24 7.44
CA GLU A 94 -6.74 -21.67 6.72
C GLU A 94 -6.77 -21.21 5.25
N SER A 95 -5.67 -20.64 4.74
CA SER A 95 -5.61 -20.17 3.35
C SER A 95 -5.60 -21.33 2.35
N GLY A 96 -6.32 -21.14 1.24
CA GLY A 96 -6.32 -22.03 0.07
C GLY A 96 -5.28 -21.67 -1.00
N HIS A 97 -4.45 -20.64 -0.77
CA HIS A 97 -3.52 -20.08 -1.76
C HIS A 97 -2.10 -20.68 -1.67
N ASP A 98 -1.99 -21.97 -1.33
CA ASP A 98 -0.68 -22.62 -1.21
C ASP A 98 0.02 -22.82 -2.56
N TYR A 99 -0.71 -22.88 -3.66
CA TYR A 99 -0.14 -23.01 -5.01
C TYR A 99 0.68 -21.78 -5.48
N GLU A 100 0.63 -20.66 -4.75
CA GLU A 100 1.35 -19.41 -5.04
C GLU A 100 2.00 -18.79 -3.79
N ALA A 101 2.22 -19.60 -2.74
CA ALA A 101 2.82 -19.16 -1.49
C ALA A 101 4.09 -19.94 -1.10
N LEU A 102 5.06 -19.27 -0.46
CA LEU A 102 6.31 -19.91 -0.02
C LEU A 102 6.17 -20.72 1.28
N ALA A 103 5.25 -20.31 2.17
CA ALA A 103 5.07 -20.93 3.47
C ALA A 103 3.67 -20.68 4.03
N ARG A 104 3.20 -21.63 4.85
CA ARG A 104 1.94 -21.55 5.62
C ARG A 104 2.25 -21.37 7.09
N SER A 105 1.71 -20.31 7.70
CA SER A 105 1.88 -20.05 9.13
C SER A 105 1.04 -20.99 9.99
N PHE A 106 1.54 -21.33 11.18
CA PHE A 106 0.71 -21.90 12.25
C PHE A 106 -0.03 -20.84 13.05
N ALA A 107 0.41 -19.58 12.99
CA ALA A 107 -0.23 -18.46 13.68
C ALA A 107 -1.26 -17.77 12.79
N ARG A 108 -2.27 -17.18 13.43
CA ARG A 108 -3.24 -16.31 12.74
C ARG A 108 -2.60 -14.97 12.34
N ALA A 109 -3.09 -14.35 11.28
CA ALA A 109 -2.64 -13.03 10.85
C ALA A 109 -2.93 -11.96 11.91
N GLU A 110 -4.05 -12.08 12.63
CA GLU A 110 -4.38 -11.22 13.77
C GLU A 110 -3.33 -11.30 14.89
N ASP A 111 -2.83 -12.50 15.19
CA ASP A 111 -1.80 -12.71 16.20
C ASP A 111 -0.45 -12.09 15.78
N VAL A 112 -0.11 -12.17 14.49
CA VAL A 112 1.09 -11.51 13.94
C VAL A 112 0.99 -9.99 14.05
N HIS A 113 -0.17 -9.42 13.73
CA HIS A 113 -0.43 -7.99 13.90
C HIS A 113 -0.24 -7.57 15.37
N ALA A 114 -0.91 -8.25 16.29
CA ALA A 114 -0.84 -7.95 17.71
C ALA A 114 0.59 -8.07 18.27
N ALA A 115 1.36 -9.02 17.76
CA ALA A 115 2.76 -9.21 18.14
C ALA A 115 3.67 -8.05 17.68
N LEU A 116 3.46 -7.53 16.46
CA LEU A 116 4.20 -6.37 15.95
C LEU A 116 3.88 -5.10 16.74
N GLU A 117 2.61 -4.87 17.07
CA GLU A 117 2.21 -3.77 17.96
C GLU A 117 2.77 -3.95 19.38
N PHE A 118 2.78 -5.18 19.90
CA PHE A 118 3.33 -5.49 21.22
C PHE A 118 4.81 -5.12 21.38
N ILE A 119 5.60 -5.25 20.31
CA ILE A 119 7.02 -4.85 20.27
C ILE A 119 7.21 -3.37 19.89
N GLY A 120 6.13 -2.60 19.79
CA GLY A 120 6.14 -1.16 19.60
C GLY A 120 6.20 -0.70 18.14
N VAL A 121 5.90 -1.57 17.17
CA VAL A 121 5.76 -1.17 15.76
C VAL A 121 4.30 -0.81 15.50
N PRO A 122 3.96 0.46 15.23
CA PRO A 122 2.58 0.83 14.94
C PRO A 122 2.16 0.29 13.58
N ALA A 123 0.93 -0.21 13.49
CA ALA A 123 0.32 -0.52 12.20
C ALA A 123 0.13 0.76 11.38
N GLY A 124 0.43 0.69 10.09
CA GLY A 124 0.17 1.77 9.17
C GLY A 124 -1.21 1.64 8.52
N ARG A 125 -1.25 1.59 7.19
CA ARG A 125 -2.48 1.48 6.40
C ARG A 125 -2.16 0.72 5.10
N PRO A 126 -2.93 -0.34 4.76
CA PRO A 126 -2.80 -0.99 3.46
C PRO A 126 -3.30 -0.07 2.34
N VAL A 127 -3.11 -0.49 1.09
CA VAL A 127 -3.76 0.19 -0.03
C VAL A 127 -5.28 0.08 0.06
N ASP A 128 -5.98 1.10 -0.41
CA ASP A 128 -7.42 1.09 -0.62
C ASP A 128 -7.73 1.80 -1.93
N TYR A 129 -7.85 1.00 -2.99
CA TYR A 129 -8.11 1.51 -4.34
C TYR A 129 -9.45 2.23 -4.46
N ARG A 130 -10.45 1.90 -3.63
CA ARG A 130 -11.75 2.60 -3.62
C ARG A 130 -11.63 3.99 -3.03
N SER A 131 -10.77 4.14 -2.02
CA SER A 131 -10.46 5.42 -1.37
C SER A 131 -9.25 6.13 -2.01
N LEU A 132 -8.80 5.69 -3.19
CA LEU A 132 -7.66 6.26 -3.94
C LEU A 132 -6.33 6.28 -3.15
N CYS A 133 -6.21 5.39 -2.16
CA CYS A 133 -5.00 5.17 -1.38
C CYS A 133 -4.12 4.13 -2.11
N LEU A 134 -3.23 4.60 -2.98
CA LEU A 134 -2.45 3.73 -3.88
C LEU A 134 -1.09 3.28 -3.34
N TRP A 135 -0.72 3.73 -2.14
CA TRP A 135 0.56 3.41 -1.53
C TRP A 135 0.33 2.69 -0.20
N PRO A 136 0.95 1.52 0.02
CA PRO A 136 0.98 0.94 1.35
C PRO A 136 1.75 1.87 2.27
N LYS A 137 1.30 1.99 3.51
CA LYS A 137 1.90 2.85 4.52
C LYS A 137 2.19 2.06 5.78
N GLY A 138 3.40 2.18 6.31
CA GLY A 138 3.80 1.43 7.49
C GLY A 138 5.28 1.55 7.79
N GLU A 139 5.66 1.28 9.03
CA GLU A 139 7.05 1.16 9.44
C GLU A 139 7.70 -0.07 8.79
N ARG A 140 9.04 -0.11 8.74
CA ARG A 140 9.77 -1.18 8.08
C ARG A 140 10.07 -2.34 9.02
N VAL A 141 9.78 -3.54 8.52
CA VAL A 141 10.00 -4.81 9.18
C VAL A 141 10.82 -5.70 8.26
N ARG A 142 12.03 -6.04 8.69
CA ARG A 142 12.86 -7.04 8.03
C ARG A 142 12.25 -8.40 8.28
N VAL A 143 12.16 -9.18 7.21
CA VAL A 143 11.67 -10.55 7.25
C VAL A 143 12.81 -11.50 6.89
N THR A 144 13.14 -12.41 7.79
CA THR A 144 14.19 -13.41 7.62
C THR A 144 13.62 -14.80 7.85
N TYR A 145 13.77 -15.68 6.87
CA TYR A 145 13.39 -17.09 6.98
C TYR A 145 14.57 -17.86 7.54
N ARG A 146 14.36 -18.61 8.63
CA ARG A 146 15.40 -19.39 9.30
C ARG A 146 15.00 -20.85 9.43
N TRP A 147 15.96 -21.77 9.32
CA TRP A 147 15.75 -23.20 9.54
C TRP A 147 17.02 -23.89 10.08
N SER A 148 16.84 -25.11 10.60
CA SER A 148 17.91 -26.01 11.06
C SER A 148 17.95 -27.28 10.21
N ASP A 149 19.12 -27.89 10.06
CA ASP A 149 19.30 -29.08 9.20
C ASP A 149 18.65 -30.37 9.73
N ASP A 150 18.31 -30.45 11.02
CA ASP A 150 17.85 -31.69 11.65
C ASP A 150 16.50 -31.57 12.40
N ASN A 151 15.76 -30.47 12.24
CA ASN A 151 14.52 -30.15 12.97
C ASN A 151 14.65 -30.28 14.51
N ARG A 152 15.87 -30.35 15.05
CA ARG A 152 16.14 -30.34 16.49
C ARG A 152 16.13 -28.90 16.98
N VAL A 153 15.04 -28.21 16.71
CA VAL A 153 14.83 -26.85 17.14
C VAL A 153 14.36 -26.90 18.60
N TYR A 154 15.29 -26.74 19.52
CA TYR A 154 14.96 -26.58 20.94
C TYR A 154 15.06 -25.12 21.38
N PHE A 155 15.93 -24.30 20.78
CA PHE A 155 16.21 -22.92 21.22
C PHE A 155 16.67 -21.99 20.08
N ALA A 156 16.66 -20.68 20.34
CA ALA A 156 16.95 -19.60 19.37
C ALA A 156 18.30 -19.71 18.64
N ASP A 157 19.28 -20.40 19.22
CA ASP A 157 20.66 -20.47 18.71
C ASP A 157 20.91 -21.65 17.74
N LEU A 158 19.86 -22.42 17.39
CA LEU A 158 19.99 -23.63 16.58
C LEU A 158 19.55 -23.46 15.11
N PHE A 159 19.09 -22.26 14.74
CA PHE A 159 18.80 -21.93 13.35
C PHE A 159 20.10 -21.56 12.64
N THR A 160 20.72 -22.55 12.00
CA THR A 160 22.02 -22.41 11.33
C THR A 160 21.94 -21.78 9.95
N ASN A 161 20.76 -21.83 9.32
CA ASN A 161 20.51 -21.29 8.00
C ASN A 161 19.52 -20.14 8.06
N GLN A 162 19.77 -19.10 7.26
CA GLN A 162 18.89 -17.95 7.15
C GLN A 162 18.95 -17.30 5.76
N VAL A 163 17.84 -16.71 5.35
CA VAL A 163 17.72 -16.01 4.07
C VAL A 163 16.72 -14.86 4.16
N ARG A 164 16.98 -13.78 3.44
CA ARG A 164 16.07 -12.63 3.36
C ARG A 164 14.87 -12.98 2.51
N ALA A 165 13.68 -12.61 2.98
CA ALA A 165 12.43 -12.90 2.29
C ALA A 165 12.43 -12.41 0.83
N GLU A 166 12.98 -11.22 0.58
CA GLU A 166 13.08 -10.63 -0.77
C GLU A 166 13.97 -11.43 -1.72
N THR A 167 14.90 -12.22 -1.19
CA THR A 167 15.83 -13.05 -1.98
C THR A 167 15.27 -14.42 -2.35
N LEU A 168 14.15 -14.82 -1.73
CA LEU A 168 13.43 -16.05 -2.09
C LEU A 168 12.70 -15.93 -3.43
N LEU A 169 12.56 -14.71 -3.94
CA LEU A 169 11.84 -14.36 -5.15
C LEU A 169 12.80 -13.85 -6.21
N ARG A 170 12.49 -14.12 -7.47
CA ARG A 170 13.16 -13.56 -8.65
C ARG A 170 12.12 -12.89 -9.53
N ASP A 171 12.40 -11.66 -9.93
CA ASP A 171 11.63 -10.94 -10.94
C ASP A 171 12.10 -11.40 -12.34
N THR A 172 11.16 -11.88 -13.16
CA THR A 172 11.44 -12.46 -14.48
C THR A 172 11.84 -11.42 -15.51
N GLY A 173 11.42 -10.16 -15.35
CA GLY A 173 11.77 -9.06 -16.25
C GLY A 173 13.21 -8.57 -16.05
N THR A 174 13.67 -8.53 -14.81
CA THR A 174 15.02 -8.06 -14.44
C THR A 174 16.03 -9.19 -14.23
N GLY A 175 15.55 -10.42 -13.99
CA GLY A 175 16.36 -11.57 -13.59
C GLY A 175 16.97 -11.46 -12.19
N ARG A 176 16.61 -10.43 -11.41
CA ARG A 176 17.14 -10.15 -10.07
C ARG A 176 16.13 -10.52 -9.00
N HIS A 177 16.60 -10.68 -7.77
CA HIS A 177 15.71 -10.77 -6.63
C HIS A 177 15.00 -9.43 -6.36
N LEU A 178 13.96 -9.44 -5.51
CA LEU A 178 13.27 -8.23 -5.13
C LEU A 178 14.22 -7.24 -4.41
N PRO A 179 14.00 -5.92 -4.53
CA PRO A 179 14.82 -4.93 -3.83
C PRO A 179 14.82 -5.18 -2.31
N LEU A 180 16.01 -5.13 -1.69
CA LEU A 180 16.17 -5.27 -0.23
C LEU A 180 15.73 -4.00 0.49
N GLN A 181 14.42 -3.78 0.57
CA GLN A 181 13.81 -2.58 1.17
C GLN A 181 13.04 -2.86 2.47
N ASP A 182 13.06 -4.11 2.95
CA ASP A 182 12.20 -4.59 4.04
C ASP A 182 10.71 -4.47 3.68
N PHE A 183 9.82 -4.99 4.54
CA PHE A 183 8.38 -4.94 4.32
C PHE A 183 7.74 -3.81 5.12
N ALA A 184 6.64 -3.24 4.64
CA ALA A 184 5.83 -2.28 5.36
C ALA A 184 4.85 -3.03 6.27
N PHE A 185 4.87 -2.74 7.58
CA PHE A 185 3.79 -3.16 8.47
C PHE A 185 2.57 -2.27 8.26
N VAL A 186 1.72 -2.71 7.34
CA VAL A 186 0.50 -2.00 6.95
C VAL A 186 -0.68 -2.35 7.85
N GLY A 187 -0.67 -3.55 8.43
CA GLY A 187 -1.83 -4.15 9.09
C GLY A 187 -2.94 -4.49 8.10
N SER A 188 -3.91 -5.29 8.53
CA SER A 188 -5.10 -5.60 7.74
C SER A 188 -6.32 -4.83 8.25
N ARG A 189 -7.40 -4.88 7.48
CA ARG A 189 -8.66 -4.20 7.79
C ARG A 189 -9.49 -5.03 8.75
N TRP A 190 -10.22 -4.34 9.62
CA TRP A 190 -11.36 -4.93 10.32
C TRP A 190 -12.61 -4.73 9.47
N LEU A 191 -13.23 -5.81 9.00
CA LEU A 191 -14.41 -5.78 8.15
C LEU A 191 -15.65 -6.27 8.91
N PRO A 192 -16.87 -5.88 8.51
CA PRO A 192 -18.08 -6.47 9.06
C PRO A 192 -18.06 -8.00 8.92
N ASP A 193 -18.45 -8.70 9.97
CA ASP A 193 -18.57 -10.14 9.95
C ASP A 193 -19.81 -10.55 9.12
N PRO A 194 -19.66 -11.35 8.04
CA PRO A 194 -20.81 -11.84 7.28
C PRO A 194 -21.71 -12.79 8.08
N ALA A 195 -21.19 -13.43 9.14
CA ALA A 195 -21.93 -14.34 10.01
C ALA A 195 -22.61 -13.63 11.19
N GLU A 196 -22.16 -12.45 11.59
CA GLU A 196 -22.67 -11.70 12.74
C GLU A 196 -23.03 -10.25 12.38
N ALA A 197 -24.29 -9.86 12.53
CA ALA A 197 -24.81 -8.55 12.12
C ALA A 197 -24.10 -7.32 12.73
N THR A 198 -23.45 -7.48 13.88
CA THR A 198 -22.70 -6.41 14.56
C THR A 198 -21.23 -6.78 14.81
N GLY A 199 -20.81 -7.97 14.36
CA GLY A 199 -19.45 -8.46 14.53
C GLY A 199 -18.48 -7.79 13.56
N ARG A 200 -17.20 -7.78 13.92
CA ARG A 200 -16.11 -7.46 12.99
C ARG A 200 -15.09 -8.57 13.03
N VAL A 201 -14.57 -8.92 11.87
CA VAL A 201 -13.51 -9.91 11.70
C VAL A 201 -12.26 -9.24 11.15
N TYR A 202 -11.11 -9.76 11.53
CA TYR A 202 -9.83 -9.34 10.97
C TYR A 202 -9.70 -9.92 9.56
N ALA A 203 -9.59 -9.07 8.55
CA ALA A 203 -9.81 -9.50 7.17
C ALA A 203 -8.77 -10.53 6.69
N ALA A 204 -7.51 -10.38 7.12
CA ALA A 204 -6.44 -11.33 6.82
C ALA A 204 -6.65 -12.74 7.42
N ASP A 205 -7.61 -12.94 8.32
CA ASP A 205 -7.98 -14.26 8.83
C ASP A 205 -9.28 -14.79 8.20
N ALA A 206 -10.18 -13.90 7.77
CA ALA A 206 -11.55 -14.26 7.41
C ALA A 206 -11.83 -14.27 5.90
N PHE A 207 -11.02 -13.57 5.10
CA PHE A 207 -11.22 -13.47 3.66
C PHE A 207 -9.96 -13.88 2.91
N ASP A 208 -10.16 -14.52 1.76
CA ASP A 208 -9.08 -14.81 0.82
C ASP A 208 -8.33 -13.53 0.44
N PRO A 209 -6.99 -13.57 0.31
CA PRO A 209 -6.15 -14.78 0.33
C PRO A 209 -5.67 -15.21 1.73
N GLN A 210 -6.13 -14.55 2.80
CA GLN A 210 -5.59 -14.68 4.16
C GLN A 210 -4.06 -14.47 4.23
N ALA A 211 -3.56 -13.48 3.49
CA ALA A 211 -2.13 -13.19 3.41
C ALA A 211 -1.59 -12.54 4.70
N ILE A 212 -0.43 -13.01 5.17
CA ILE A 212 0.34 -12.36 6.23
C ILE A 212 1.43 -11.49 5.60
N ILE A 213 2.13 -12.00 4.59
CA ILE A 213 3.18 -11.27 3.85
C ILE A 213 2.91 -11.43 2.36
N SER A 214 2.56 -10.33 1.70
CA SER A 214 2.35 -10.28 0.24
C SER A 214 3.54 -9.62 -0.45
N ASP A 215 3.84 -10.07 -1.66
CA ASP A 215 4.86 -9.43 -2.50
C ASP A 215 4.30 -8.24 -3.30
N TYR A 216 2.98 -8.08 -3.39
CA TYR A 216 2.30 -6.98 -4.06
C TYR A 216 1.39 -6.24 -3.07
N ASN A 217 0.82 -5.12 -3.52
CA ASN A 217 -0.05 -4.28 -2.71
C ASN A 217 -1.44 -4.90 -2.57
N GLU A 218 -1.53 -5.87 -1.66
CA GLU A 218 -2.74 -6.60 -1.27
C GLU A 218 -3.51 -5.84 -0.17
N PRO A 219 -4.76 -5.36 -0.42
CA PRO A 219 -5.54 -4.60 0.54
C PRO A 219 -5.77 -5.26 1.91
N LEU A 220 -5.68 -6.58 1.99
CA LEU A 220 -5.99 -7.37 3.18
C LEU A 220 -4.77 -8.01 3.86
N THR A 221 -3.54 -7.77 3.39
CA THR A 221 -2.31 -8.34 4.00
C THR A 221 -1.93 -7.66 5.32
N VAL A 222 -1.06 -8.28 6.12
CA VAL A 222 -0.46 -7.67 7.33
C VAL A 222 0.84 -6.92 7.01
N LEU A 223 1.68 -7.53 6.17
CA LEU A 223 2.94 -7.00 5.68
C LEU A 223 2.90 -6.95 4.16
N ASP A 224 3.37 -5.83 3.61
CA ASP A 224 3.28 -5.50 2.19
C ASP A 224 4.64 -4.99 1.69
N VAL A 225 4.89 -5.02 0.39
CA VAL A 225 6.08 -4.37 -0.17
C VAL A 225 5.98 -2.85 -0.05
N PRO A 226 7.07 -2.14 0.20
CA PRO A 226 7.03 -0.71 0.55
C PRO A 226 6.90 0.22 -0.67
N TYR A 227 6.67 -0.32 -1.86
CA TYR A 227 6.60 0.40 -3.12
C TYR A 227 5.33 0.00 -3.87
N ARG A 228 4.99 0.78 -4.89
CA ARG A 228 3.83 0.48 -5.74
C ARG A 228 4.08 -0.79 -6.54
N ALA A 229 3.29 -1.81 -6.25
CA ALA A 229 3.24 -3.09 -6.92
C ALA A 229 1.76 -3.51 -7.00
N VAL A 230 1.04 -2.98 -7.99
CA VAL A 230 -0.37 -3.37 -8.18
C VAL A 230 -0.37 -4.75 -8.83
N ASP A 231 -1.22 -5.67 -8.36
CA ASP A 231 -1.33 -7.04 -8.86
C ASP A 231 -1.33 -7.12 -10.39
N SER A 232 -2.20 -6.37 -11.06
CA SER A 232 -2.27 -6.33 -12.54
C SER A 232 -0.97 -5.95 -13.26
N GLU A 233 0.00 -5.34 -12.56
CA GLU A 233 1.32 -4.95 -13.10
C GLU A 233 2.42 -5.98 -12.79
N VAL A 234 2.25 -6.83 -11.77
CA VAL A 234 3.29 -7.74 -11.25
C VAL A 234 2.87 -9.21 -11.29
N TYR A 235 1.61 -9.50 -11.61
CA TYR A 235 1.08 -10.86 -11.72
C TYR A 235 1.94 -11.72 -12.65
N GLY A 236 2.41 -12.86 -12.12
CA GLY A 236 3.26 -13.81 -12.84
C GLY A 236 4.67 -13.30 -13.17
N THR A 237 5.06 -12.10 -12.77
CA THR A 237 6.43 -11.59 -12.99
C THR A 237 7.39 -11.99 -11.87
N ARG A 238 6.88 -12.48 -10.74
CA ARG A 238 7.66 -12.89 -9.58
C ARG A 238 7.53 -14.38 -9.37
N VAL A 239 8.68 -15.04 -9.30
CA VAL A 239 8.75 -16.49 -9.24
C VAL A 239 9.72 -16.95 -8.16
N VAL A 240 9.61 -18.21 -7.74
CA VAL A 240 10.56 -18.84 -6.81
C VAL A 240 12.00 -18.67 -7.33
N ASN A 241 12.88 -18.12 -6.51
CA ASN A 241 14.30 -18.02 -6.83
C ASN A 241 14.98 -19.40 -6.69
N PRO A 242 15.49 -20.00 -7.78
CA PRO A 242 16.11 -21.32 -7.71
C PRO A 242 17.38 -21.37 -6.85
N ASP A 243 18.03 -20.22 -6.62
CA ASP A 243 19.28 -20.11 -5.86
C ASP A 243 19.06 -19.97 -4.34
N ALA A 244 17.82 -19.76 -3.90
CA ALA A 244 17.46 -19.48 -2.51
C ALA A 244 16.24 -20.32 -2.08
N ARG A 245 16.34 -21.64 -2.16
CA ARG A 245 15.22 -22.54 -1.85
C ARG A 245 15.05 -22.78 -0.36
N LEU A 246 13.79 -22.77 0.08
CA LEU A 246 13.40 -23.26 1.39
C LEU A 246 13.36 -24.79 1.39
N PRO A 247 13.74 -25.45 2.49
CA PRO A 247 13.66 -26.90 2.60
C PRO A 247 12.20 -27.35 2.85
N ALA A 248 11.68 -28.30 2.06
CA ALA A 248 10.27 -28.70 2.08
C ALA A 248 9.80 -29.47 3.33
N ASP A 249 10.70 -29.94 4.20
CA ASP A 249 10.39 -30.81 5.34
C ASP A 249 10.85 -30.25 6.69
N ARG A 250 11.15 -28.94 6.76
CA ARG A 250 11.70 -28.29 7.96
C ARG A 250 10.77 -27.26 8.54
N LEU A 251 10.77 -27.17 9.86
CA LEU A 251 10.11 -26.06 10.53
C LEU A 251 10.84 -24.76 10.15
N LEU A 252 10.09 -23.82 9.59
CA LEU A 252 10.60 -22.47 9.37
C LEU A 252 10.34 -21.63 10.62
N ASP A 253 11.30 -20.79 10.95
CA ASP A 253 11.17 -19.69 11.89
C ASP A 253 11.35 -18.39 11.14
N ILE A 254 10.23 -17.72 10.91
CA ILE A 254 10.19 -16.44 10.21
C ILE A 254 10.36 -15.35 11.26
N LEU A 255 11.53 -14.74 11.25
CA LEU A 255 11.92 -13.66 12.14
C LEU A 255 11.53 -12.32 11.53
N LEU A 256 10.78 -11.53 12.29
CA LEU A 256 10.39 -10.16 11.98
C LEU A 256 11.12 -9.21 12.92
N GLU A 257 11.83 -8.22 12.37
CA GLU A 257 12.57 -7.21 13.14
C GLU A 257 12.30 -5.81 12.58
N PRO A 258 11.96 -4.81 13.40
CA PRO A 258 11.89 -3.43 12.93
C PRO A 258 13.28 -2.95 12.52
N THR A 259 13.39 -2.28 11.37
CA THR A 259 14.70 -1.85 10.84
C THR A 259 15.15 -0.45 11.20
N TRP A 260 14.41 0.22 12.09
CA TRP A 260 14.74 1.56 12.57
C TRP A 260 15.26 1.51 14.01
N GLU A 261 16.47 2.06 14.21
CA GLU A 261 17.28 1.86 15.42
C GLU A 261 16.94 2.80 16.60
N MET A 262 16.18 3.89 16.43
CA MET A 262 15.91 4.84 17.52
C MET A 262 14.55 5.50 17.39
N GLU A 263 13.89 5.76 18.53
CA GLU A 263 12.65 6.50 18.90
C GLU A 263 11.87 7.39 17.89
N GLY A 264 12.32 7.61 16.66
CA GLY A 264 11.64 8.30 15.57
C GLY A 264 11.06 7.38 14.50
N ARG A 265 9.95 7.81 13.89
CA ARG A 265 9.22 7.07 12.85
C ARG A 265 9.89 7.21 11.49
N ARG A 266 9.97 6.14 10.71
CA ARG A 266 10.40 6.22 9.31
C ARG A 266 9.34 6.91 8.46
N VAL A 267 8.07 6.65 8.74
CA VAL A 267 6.95 7.22 8.01
C VAL A 267 6.69 8.65 8.48
N VAL A 268 6.67 9.60 7.54
CA VAL A 268 6.40 11.00 7.81
C VAL A 268 5.21 11.48 6.99
N ASP A 269 4.18 11.90 7.71
CA ASP A 269 3.01 12.54 7.11
C ASP A 269 3.21 14.03 6.97
N LEU A 270 3.07 14.53 5.74
CA LEU A 270 3.19 15.93 5.38
C LEU A 270 1.88 16.40 4.73
N THR A 271 1.47 17.61 5.09
CA THR A 271 0.47 18.38 4.36
C THR A 271 1.15 19.53 3.66
N LEU A 272 0.96 19.63 2.35
CA LEU A 272 1.48 20.70 1.50
C LEU A 272 0.32 21.56 1.01
N GLN A 273 0.28 22.80 1.49
CA GLN A 273 -0.59 23.84 0.94
C GLN A 273 0.14 24.58 -0.16
N VAL A 274 -0.56 24.81 -1.27
CA VAL A 274 -0.04 25.51 -2.43
C VAL A 274 -0.97 26.66 -2.73
N VAL A 275 -0.46 27.88 -2.66
CA VAL A 275 -1.25 29.10 -2.86
C VAL A 275 -0.62 29.98 -3.94
N PRO A 276 -1.38 30.89 -4.58
CA PRO A 276 -0.79 31.89 -5.45
C PRO A 276 0.29 32.67 -4.70
N GLY A 277 1.45 32.88 -5.32
CA GLY A 277 2.45 33.81 -4.80
C GLY A 277 2.34 35.18 -5.47
N ASP A 278 3.26 36.08 -5.10
CA ASP A 278 3.24 37.48 -5.51
C ASP A 278 3.87 37.73 -6.90
N GLN A 279 4.47 36.70 -7.51
CA GLN A 279 5.17 36.77 -8.80
C GLN A 279 4.76 35.62 -9.71
N ASP A 280 4.95 35.80 -11.03
CA ASP A 280 4.82 34.84 -12.17
C ASP A 280 3.81 33.67 -12.06
N LEU A 281 3.06 33.41 -13.14
CA LEU A 281 2.04 32.35 -13.21
C LEU A 281 2.61 30.92 -13.38
N GLY A 282 3.89 30.72 -13.02
CA GLY A 282 4.62 29.44 -13.09
C GLY A 282 4.77 28.75 -11.73
N LEU A 283 5.29 27.51 -11.72
CA LEU A 283 5.50 26.74 -10.48
C LEU A 283 6.47 27.44 -9.51
N ALA A 284 7.45 28.18 -10.01
CA ALA A 284 8.38 28.94 -9.19
C ALA A 284 7.73 30.17 -8.52
N GLY A 285 6.62 30.67 -9.06
CA GLY A 285 5.87 31.81 -8.50
C GLY A 285 4.83 31.40 -7.46
N LEU A 286 4.62 30.10 -7.23
CA LEU A 286 3.73 29.60 -6.18
C LEU A 286 4.37 29.76 -4.79
N SER A 287 3.53 29.98 -3.78
CA SER A 287 3.95 29.90 -2.38
C SER A 287 3.54 28.55 -1.78
N TYR A 288 4.46 27.96 -1.03
CA TYR A 288 4.31 26.64 -0.45
C TYR A 288 4.29 26.74 1.06
N ARG A 289 3.47 25.92 1.73
CA ARG A 289 3.52 25.76 3.19
C ARG A 289 3.44 24.29 3.54
N VAL A 290 4.40 23.81 4.33
CA VAL A 290 4.47 22.42 4.73
C VAL A 290 4.26 22.28 6.23
N THR A 291 3.41 21.33 6.61
CA THR A 291 3.21 20.92 8.01
C THR A 291 3.37 19.41 8.08
N GLY A 292 4.18 18.92 9.01
CA GLY A 292 4.31 17.51 9.31
C GLY A 292 3.55 17.14 10.58
N VAL A 293 2.91 15.97 10.60
CA VAL A 293 2.21 15.47 11.80
C VAL A 293 3.18 15.32 12.98
N THR A 294 4.36 14.75 12.71
CA THR A 294 5.39 14.52 13.74
C THR A 294 6.22 15.77 14.04
N PHE A 295 6.44 16.64 13.04
CA PHE A 295 7.42 17.72 13.11
C PHE A 295 6.81 19.11 13.30
N GLY A 296 5.48 19.24 13.22
CA GLY A 296 4.81 20.53 13.21
C GLY A 296 5.07 21.29 11.91
N ARG A 297 5.00 22.62 11.97
CA ARG A 297 5.14 23.49 10.79
C ARG A 297 6.62 23.66 10.41
N PHE A 298 6.91 23.68 9.12
CA PHE A 298 8.19 24.06 8.53
C PHE A 298 8.12 25.51 8.03
N PRO A 299 8.36 26.52 8.88
CA PRO A 299 8.20 27.92 8.51
C PRO A 299 9.19 28.39 7.44
N GLU A 300 10.31 27.69 7.27
CA GLU A 300 11.33 27.98 6.27
C GLU A 300 10.89 27.63 4.84
N VAL A 301 9.85 26.81 4.68
CA VAL A 301 9.38 26.42 3.35
C VAL A 301 8.39 27.46 2.84
N SER A 302 8.81 28.19 1.81
CA SER A 302 7.98 29.19 1.14
C SER A 302 8.07 29.16 -0.38
N THR A 303 9.19 28.64 -0.92
CA THR A 303 9.46 28.53 -2.36
C THR A 303 9.58 27.07 -2.81
N LEU A 304 9.60 26.85 -4.13
CA LEU A 304 9.81 25.51 -4.70
C LEU A 304 11.19 24.93 -4.33
N THR A 305 12.22 25.78 -4.27
CA THR A 305 13.57 25.36 -3.88
C THR A 305 13.61 24.90 -2.42
N ASP A 306 12.93 25.63 -1.52
CA ASP A 306 12.84 25.22 -0.11
C ASP A 306 12.11 23.89 0.05
N LEU A 307 11.05 23.68 -0.74
CA LEU A 307 10.28 22.44 -0.73
C LEU A 307 11.13 21.23 -1.14
N LEU A 308 11.88 21.36 -2.24
CA LEU A 308 12.79 20.30 -2.70
C LEU A 308 13.90 20.03 -1.68
N ALA A 309 14.50 21.08 -1.11
CA ALA A 309 15.51 20.94 -0.06
C ALA A 309 14.97 20.24 1.19
N LEU A 310 13.69 20.48 1.55
CA LEU A 310 13.05 19.75 2.65
C LEU A 310 12.90 18.26 2.33
N PHE A 311 12.45 17.91 1.12
CA PHE A 311 12.32 16.50 0.72
C PHE A 311 13.66 15.79 0.75
N ASP A 312 14.70 16.37 0.15
CA ASP A 312 16.07 15.82 0.17
C ASP A 312 16.59 15.62 1.60
N LYS A 313 16.35 16.59 2.48
CA LYS A 313 16.74 16.52 3.89
C LYS A 313 16.06 15.36 4.61
N LEU A 314 14.75 15.20 4.47
CA LEU A 314 14.01 14.15 5.16
C LEU A 314 14.37 12.76 4.61
N GLU A 315 14.57 12.64 3.30
CA GLU A 315 14.96 11.38 2.67
C GLU A 315 16.39 10.96 3.02
N SER A 316 17.31 11.92 3.07
CA SER A 316 18.68 11.70 3.53
C SER A 316 18.72 11.25 4.99
N ALA A 317 17.73 11.66 5.80
CA ALA A 317 17.52 11.15 7.16
C ALA A 317 16.83 9.77 7.21
N GLY A 318 16.51 9.18 6.05
CA GLY A 318 15.95 7.84 5.93
C GLY A 318 14.43 7.77 5.98
N HIS A 319 13.72 8.90 5.97
CA HIS A 319 12.27 8.93 6.02
C HIS A 319 11.63 8.55 4.68
N ASP A 320 10.40 8.04 4.77
CA ASP A 320 9.50 7.97 3.62
C ASP A 320 8.36 8.96 3.80
N LEU A 321 8.09 9.75 2.75
CA LEU A 321 7.23 10.92 2.82
C LEU A 321 5.86 10.59 2.23
N TYR A 322 4.80 10.82 3.02
CA TYR A 322 3.41 10.71 2.58
C TYR A 322 2.81 12.11 2.53
N LEU A 323 2.50 12.57 1.33
CA LEU A 323 2.15 13.96 1.06
C LEU A 323 0.67 14.09 0.71
N THR A 324 -0.07 14.74 1.60
CA THR A 324 -1.41 15.27 1.30
C THR A 324 -1.24 16.66 0.69
N VAL A 325 -1.81 16.88 -0.50
CA VAL A 325 -1.67 18.13 -1.26
C VAL A 325 -2.97 18.92 -1.19
N GLN A 326 -2.87 20.22 -0.93
CA GLN A 326 -4.00 21.15 -0.78
C GLN A 326 -3.74 22.38 -1.68
N PRO A 327 -4.06 22.31 -2.98
CA PRO A 327 -3.98 23.47 -3.84
C PRO A 327 -5.09 24.47 -3.48
N SER A 328 -4.77 25.77 -3.49
CA SER A 328 -5.77 26.81 -3.32
C SER A 328 -6.82 26.71 -4.42
N HIS A 329 -8.09 26.89 -4.04
CA HIS A 329 -9.21 26.90 -4.98
C HIS A 329 -9.11 28.04 -6.00
N SER A 330 -8.38 29.12 -5.68
CA SER A 330 -8.14 30.24 -6.58
C SER A 330 -7.03 30.01 -7.61
N LEU A 331 -6.40 28.83 -7.63
CA LEU A 331 -5.35 28.54 -8.60
C LEU A 331 -5.95 28.17 -9.96
N PRO A 332 -5.41 28.69 -11.08
CA PRO A 332 -5.78 28.24 -12.40
C PRO A 332 -5.54 26.75 -12.59
N ILE A 333 -6.47 26.06 -13.23
CA ILE A 333 -6.45 24.60 -13.36
C ILE A 333 -5.24 24.11 -14.17
N GLY A 334 -4.81 24.89 -15.17
CA GLY A 334 -3.59 24.60 -15.92
C GLY A 334 -2.35 24.55 -15.02
N LEU A 335 -2.28 25.43 -14.01
CA LEU A 335 -1.17 25.47 -13.07
C LEU A 335 -1.23 24.32 -12.04
N VAL A 336 -2.42 24.01 -11.52
CA VAL A 336 -2.65 22.83 -10.66
C VAL A 336 -2.26 21.54 -11.39
N SER A 337 -2.61 21.43 -12.67
CA SER A 337 -2.28 20.27 -13.49
C SER A 337 -0.78 20.09 -13.67
N ARG A 338 -0.06 21.16 -14.04
CA ARG A 338 1.41 21.16 -14.13
C ARG A 338 2.07 20.81 -12.80
N PHE A 339 1.51 21.29 -11.70
CA PHE A 339 2.03 21.01 -10.37
C PHE A 339 1.90 19.53 -9.98
N TYR A 340 0.76 18.89 -10.22
CA TYR A 340 0.61 17.45 -9.96
C TYR A 340 1.46 16.58 -10.89
N VAL A 341 1.63 16.97 -12.16
CA VAL A 341 2.58 16.29 -13.07
C VAL A 341 4.01 16.38 -12.52
N PHE A 342 4.42 17.55 -12.03
CA PHE A 342 5.72 17.74 -11.40
C PHE A 342 5.89 16.86 -10.16
N LEU A 343 4.94 16.89 -9.23
CA LEU A 343 4.97 16.04 -8.02
C LEU A 343 5.00 14.54 -8.36
N TRP A 344 4.23 14.12 -9.36
CA TRP A 344 4.26 12.73 -9.83
C TRP A 344 5.65 12.31 -10.31
N GLY A 345 6.33 13.19 -11.06
CA GLY A 345 7.73 12.98 -11.45
C GLY A 345 8.66 12.75 -10.25
N LEU A 346 8.43 13.46 -9.14
CA LEU A 346 9.21 13.28 -7.92
C LEU A 346 8.97 11.91 -7.28
N THR A 347 7.76 11.34 -7.33
CA THR A 347 7.50 10.01 -6.73
C THR A 347 8.36 8.87 -7.30
N GLY A 348 8.96 9.05 -8.48
CA GLY A 348 9.88 8.09 -9.07
C GLY A 348 11.34 8.25 -8.65
N SER A 349 11.77 9.46 -8.26
CA SER A 349 13.15 9.77 -7.87
C SER A 349 13.33 9.92 -6.35
N HIS A 350 12.23 10.17 -5.65
CA HIS A 350 12.14 10.42 -4.22
C HIS A 350 11.31 9.32 -3.55
N ARG A 351 11.51 9.11 -2.25
CA ARG A 351 10.64 8.29 -1.37
C ARG A 351 9.35 9.04 -1.02
N LEU A 352 8.79 9.74 -2.01
CA LEU A 352 7.60 10.56 -1.93
C LEU A 352 6.39 9.78 -2.42
N ARG A 353 5.31 9.77 -1.64
CA ARG A 353 4.07 9.07 -1.91
C ARG A 353 2.92 10.06 -1.80
N LEU A 354 2.17 10.25 -2.88
CA LEU A 354 1.00 11.12 -2.87
C LEU A 354 -0.18 10.40 -2.22
N GLU A 355 -0.73 11.01 -1.17
CA GLU A 355 -1.90 10.51 -0.46
C GLU A 355 -3.20 10.69 -1.26
N ALA A 356 -4.27 10.05 -0.77
CA ALA A 356 -5.62 10.28 -1.27
C ALA A 356 -6.01 11.77 -1.16
N PRO A 357 -6.90 12.27 -2.04
CA PRO A 357 -7.33 13.66 -1.96
C PRO A 357 -8.17 13.89 -0.70
N LEU A 358 -8.29 15.15 -0.29
CA LEU A 358 -9.26 15.50 0.74
C LEU A 358 -10.70 15.28 0.25
N PRO A 359 -11.67 15.12 1.16
CA PRO A 359 -13.08 15.06 0.78
C PRO A 359 -13.47 16.28 -0.07
N GLY A 360 -14.00 16.00 -1.27
CA GLY A 360 -14.43 17.03 -2.23
C GLY A 360 -13.36 17.46 -3.24
N ASP A 361 -12.09 17.10 -3.02
CA ASP A 361 -10.98 17.39 -3.94
C ASP A 361 -10.81 16.30 -5.00
N LEU A 362 -10.17 16.67 -6.12
CA LEU A 362 -9.78 15.75 -7.16
C LEU A 362 -8.49 15.01 -6.81
N PHE A 363 -8.47 13.73 -7.16
CA PHE A 363 -7.27 12.92 -7.09
C PHE A 363 -6.20 13.40 -8.06
N TRP A 364 -4.92 13.29 -7.71
CA TRP A 364 -3.81 13.80 -8.51
C TRP A 364 -3.75 13.18 -9.94
N LYS A 365 -4.23 11.95 -10.14
CA LYS A 365 -4.34 11.36 -11.50
C LYS A 365 -5.39 12.03 -12.37
N ALA A 366 -6.37 12.73 -11.80
CA ALA A 366 -7.38 13.46 -12.56
C ALA A 366 -6.73 14.46 -13.53
N PHE A 367 -5.57 15.01 -13.16
CA PHE A 367 -4.84 15.99 -13.97
C PHE A 367 -3.93 15.37 -15.04
N MET A 368 -3.98 14.05 -15.21
CA MET A 368 -3.16 13.28 -16.17
C MET A 368 -4.04 12.32 -16.96
N PRO A 369 -4.96 12.82 -17.81
CA PRO A 369 -5.83 11.98 -18.62
C PRO A 369 -5.01 11.03 -19.51
N PRO A 370 -5.26 9.71 -19.46
CA PRO A 370 -4.69 8.76 -20.40
C PRO A 370 -4.98 9.16 -21.85
N ARG A 371 -3.97 9.16 -22.72
CA ARG A 371 -4.13 9.53 -24.15
C ARG A 371 -5.23 8.74 -24.87
N ARG A 372 -5.36 7.44 -24.58
CA ARG A 372 -6.42 6.57 -25.13
C ARG A 372 -7.85 7.03 -24.80
N LEU A 373 -8.04 7.80 -23.73
CA LEU A 373 -9.35 8.37 -23.39
C LEU A 373 -9.62 9.68 -24.15
N MET A 374 -8.58 10.33 -24.67
CA MET A 374 -8.69 11.55 -25.45
C MET A 374 -9.06 11.30 -26.92
N GLU A 375 -8.79 10.09 -27.42
CA GLU A 375 -9.03 9.68 -28.79
C GLU A 375 -10.32 8.84 -28.87
N HIS A 376 -11.39 9.39 -29.44
CA HIS A 376 -12.72 8.74 -29.43
C HIS A 376 -12.70 7.33 -30.03
N SER A 377 -11.90 7.10 -31.08
CA SER A 377 -11.78 5.83 -31.78
C SER A 377 -11.00 4.75 -31.01
N SER A 378 -10.25 5.10 -29.98
CA SER A 378 -9.50 4.13 -29.16
C SER A 378 -10.14 3.87 -27.79
N ARG A 379 -11.31 4.45 -27.54
CA ARG A 379 -12.08 4.25 -26.32
C ARG A 379 -12.77 2.88 -26.32
N ILE A 380 -12.52 2.11 -25.26
CA ILE A 380 -13.25 0.87 -24.97
C ILE A 380 -14.63 1.17 -24.36
N VAL A 381 -14.78 2.32 -23.71
CA VAL A 381 -16.02 2.78 -23.08
C VAL A 381 -16.25 4.25 -23.39
N GLN A 382 -17.50 4.67 -23.53
CA GLN A 382 -17.87 6.07 -23.73
C GLN A 382 -18.06 6.79 -22.38
N PRO A 383 -17.12 7.64 -21.94
CA PRO A 383 -17.28 8.42 -20.72
C PRO A 383 -18.35 9.49 -20.88
N TRP A 384 -18.79 10.05 -19.75
CA TRP A 384 -19.45 11.35 -19.78
C TRP A 384 -18.43 12.43 -20.11
N GLU A 385 -18.84 13.41 -20.91
CA GLU A 385 -18.00 14.56 -21.23
C GLU A 385 -18.66 15.84 -20.72
N LEU A 386 -18.03 16.50 -19.77
CA LEU A 386 -18.44 17.80 -19.26
C LEU A 386 -17.59 18.87 -19.91
N TYR A 387 -18.23 19.80 -20.62
CA TYR A 387 -17.58 20.96 -21.22
C TYR A 387 -17.96 22.19 -20.42
N LEU A 388 -17.00 22.79 -19.72
CA LEU A 388 -17.18 24.02 -18.95
C LEU A 388 -16.52 25.20 -19.65
N GLY A 389 -17.07 26.38 -19.43
CA GLY A 389 -16.53 27.66 -19.89
C GLY A 389 -17.22 28.84 -19.21
N TYR A 390 -16.78 30.05 -19.54
CA TYR A 390 -17.40 31.26 -19.00
C TYR A 390 -18.57 31.71 -19.87
N GLY A 391 -19.72 31.93 -19.22
CA GLY A 391 -20.89 32.56 -19.81
C GLY A 391 -20.68 34.06 -20.07
N ARG A 392 -21.65 34.70 -20.71
CA ARG A 392 -21.60 36.15 -21.01
C ARG A 392 -21.61 37.03 -19.76
N ASP A 393 -22.17 36.52 -18.67
CA ASP A 393 -22.23 37.14 -17.35
C ASP A 393 -20.97 36.88 -16.52
N GLY A 394 -20.00 36.12 -17.04
CA GLY A 394 -18.78 35.73 -16.34
C GLY A 394 -18.96 34.52 -15.41
N GLY A 395 -20.17 33.98 -15.27
CA GLY A 395 -20.41 32.76 -14.50
C GLY A 395 -19.95 31.51 -15.26
N VAL A 396 -19.59 30.44 -14.54
CA VAL A 396 -19.26 29.16 -15.17
C VAL A 396 -20.54 28.49 -15.67
N THR A 397 -20.54 28.12 -16.95
CA THR A 397 -21.61 27.39 -17.61
C THR A 397 -21.03 26.27 -18.46
N GLY A 398 -21.87 25.35 -18.92
CA GLY A 398 -21.38 24.23 -19.69
C GLY A 398 -22.43 23.32 -20.30
N SER A 399 -21.96 22.20 -20.81
CA SER A 399 -22.81 21.10 -21.26
C SER A 399 -22.23 19.75 -20.83
N LEU A 400 -23.09 18.89 -20.31
CA LEU A 400 -22.78 17.49 -20.05
C LEU A 400 -23.25 16.66 -21.25
N GLN A 401 -22.38 15.84 -21.80
CA GLN A 401 -22.65 15.02 -22.98
C GLN A 401 -22.58 13.53 -22.63
N ARG A 402 -23.58 12.79 -23.10
CA ARG A 402 -23.62 11.33 -23.08
C ARG A 402 -23.49 10.82 -24.50
N ILE A 403 -22.40 10.13 -24.79
CA ILE A 403 -22.22 9.41 -26.04
C ILE A 403 -22.85 8.02 -25.88
N VAL A 404 -23.78 7.67 -26.77
CA VAL A 404 -24.51 6.39 -26.80
C VAL A 404 -24.11 5.64 -28.06
N GLU A 405 -23.71 4.38 -27.89
CA GLU A 405 -23.42 3.46 -28.98
C GLU A 405 -24.71 2.73 -29.39
N ASP A 406 -25.15 2.96 -30.62
CA ASP A 406 -26.24 2.22 -31.26
C ASP A 406 -25.65 1.17 -32.21
N TRP A 407 -25.76 -0.10 -31.81
CA TRP A 407 -25.27 -1.25 -32.56
C TRP A 407 -26.27 -1.75 -33.63
N GLY A 408 -27.47 -1.16 -33.71
CA GLY A 408 -28.52 -1.53 -34.66
C GLY A 408 -28.92 -3.02 -34.63
N GLU A 409 -29.59 -3.50 -35.69
CA GLU A 409 -29.95 -4.92 -35.86
C GLU A 409 -28.81 -5.80 -36.42
N ALA A 410 -27.70 -5.19 -36.85
CA ALA A 410 -26.59 -5.87 -37.53
C ALA A 410 -25.69 -6.72 -36.61
N GLY A 411 -25.90 -6.67 -35.29
CA GLY A 411 -25.13 -7.41 -34.30
C GLY A 411 -23.77 -6.78 -33.96
N MET A 412 -23.02 -7.43 -33.06
CA MET A 412 -21.73 -6.94 -32.52
C MET A 412 -20.59 -6.81 -33.55
N ASP A 413 -20.78 -7.28 -34.80
CA ASP A 413 -19.75 -7.29 -35.85
C ASP A 413 -19.75 -6.02 -36.73
N ALA A 414 -20.64 -5.06 -36.47
CA ALA A 414 -20.71 -3.78 -37.18
C ALA A 414 -20.13 -2.62 -36.33
N GLU A 415 -19.55 -1.60 -36.98
CA GLU A 415 -19.14 -0.38 -36.25
C GLU A 415 -20.37 0.33 -35.64
N PRO A 416 -20.35 0.67 -34.35
CA PRO A 416 -21.50 1.28 -33.68
C PRO A 416 -21.73 2.70 -34.21
N ARG A 417 -23.00 3.07 -34.37
CA ARG A 417 -23.38 4.45 -34.62
C ARG A 417 -23.33 5.21 -33.30
N LEU A 418 -22.50 6.23 -33.24
CA LEU A 418 -22.42 7.09 -32.06
C LEU A 418 -23.46 8.21 -32.16
N SER A 419 -24.27 8.35 -31.12
CA SER A 419 -25.18 9.49 -30.93
C SER A 419 -24.84 10.21 -29.63
N THR A 420 -25.04 11.53 -29.60
CA THR A 420 -24.69 12.35 -28.44
C THR A 420 -25.91 13.05 -27.88
N ASN A 421 -26.25 12.74 -26.63
CA ASN A 421 -27.25 13.49 -25.86
C ASN A 421 -26.54 14.60 -25.09
N ARG A 422 -26.96 15.85 -25.31
CA ARG A 422 -26.37 17.04 -24.68
C ARG A 422 -27.35 17.63 -23.66
N PHE A 423 -26.86 17.85 -22.44
CA PHE A 423 -27.62 18.42 -21.34
C PHE A 423 -26.97 19.75 -20.92
N PRO A 424 -27.71 20.87 -20.88
CA PRO A 424 -27.15 22.14 -20.42
C PRO A 424 -26.83 22.08 -18.93
N VAL A 425 -25.69 22.64 -18.54
CA VAL A 425 -25.21 22.74 -17.16
C VAL A 425 -25.04 24.21 -16.83
N THR A 426 -25.93 24.75 -15.98
CA THR A 426 -25.99 26.18 -15.66
C THR A 426 -25.77 26.49 -14.18
N ALA A 427 -25.68 25.46 -13.34
CA ALA A 427 -25.44 25.63 -11.91
C ALA A 427 -24.68 24.42 -11.35
N GLU A 428 -24.06 24.64 -10.19
CA GLU A 428 -23.45 23.59 -9.36
C GLU A 428 -24.46 22.48 -9.04
N GLY A 429 -23.99 21.24 -8.94
CA GLY A 429 -24.85 20.09 -8.61
C GLY A 429 -25.75 19.57 -9.74
N HIS A 430 -26.04 20.35 -10.80
CA HIS A 430 -26.88 19.90 -11.93
C HIS A 430 -26.38 18.59 -12.56
N ILE A 431 -25.07 18.39 -12.64
CA ILE A 431 -24.51 17.17 -13.23
C ILE A 431 -24.89 15.92 -12.43
N ALA A 432 -24.97 16.02 -11.10
CA ALA A 432 -25.34 14.88 -10.25
C ALA A 432 -26.79 14.47 -10.48
N GLU A 433 -27.68 15.44 -10.72
CA GLU A 433 -29.09 15.18 -11.06
C GLU A 433 -29.24 14.49 -12.41
N ILE A 434 -28.55 15.01 -13.45
CA ILE A 434 -28.58 14.43 -14.80
C ILE A 434 -28.03 13.00 -14.77
N MET A 435 -26.89 12.78 -14.13
CA MET A 435 -26.27 11.44 -14.14
C MET A 435 -27.02 10.43 -13.26
N LYS A 436 -27.92 10.87 -12.37
CA LYS A 436 -28.82 9.96 -11.63
C LYS A 436 -29.92 9.36 -12.51
N SER A 437 -30.28 10.02 -13.62
CA SER A 437 -31.29 9.48 -14.54
C SER A 437 -30.76 8.35 -15.44
N ASP A 438 -29.45 8.13 -15.49
CA ASP A 438 -28.81 7.03 -16.23
C ASP A 438 -27.76 6.32 -15.35
N PRO A 439 -28.20 5.45 -14.41
CA PRO A 439 -27.29 4.71 -13.53
C PRO A 439 -26.46 3.65 -14.27
N SER A 440 -26.87 3.25 -15.49
CA SER A 440 -26.14 2.30 -16.33
C SER A 440 -24.95 2.91 -17.06
N ALA A 441 -24.85 4.25 -17.09
CA ALA A 441 -23.76 4.92 -17.77
C ALA A 441 -22.40 4.67 -17.11
N CYS A 442 -21.35 4.80 -17.92
CA CYS A 442 -19.97 4.73 -17.46
C CYS A 442 -19.74 5.69 -16.27
N ALA A 443 -19.07 5.21 -15.23
CA ALA A 443 -18.75 6.03 -14.05
C ALA A 443 -17.61 7.05 -14.29
N LEU A 444 -16.99 7.02 -15.48
CA LEU A 444 -15.90 7.90 -15.88
C LEU A 444 -16.43 9.24 -16.43
N VAL A 445 -15.84 10.35 -15.96
CA VAL A 445 -16.13 11.70 -16.47
C VAL A 445 -14.86 12.37 -16.98
N LEU A 446 -14.90 12.88 -18.21
CA LEU A 446 -13.88 13.77 -18.78
C LEU A 446 -14.39 15.21 -18.69
N VAL A 447 -13.62 16.11 -18.10
CA VAL A 447 -13.99 17.52 -17.92
C VAL A 447 -13.07 18.40 -18.74
N TYR A 448 -13.61 18.97 -19.80
CA TYR A 448 -12.95 19.93 -20.67
C TYR A 448 -13.22 21.34 -20.16
N CYS A 449 -12.16 22.11 -19.91
CA CYS A 449 -12.27 23.45 -19.34
C CYS A 449 -11.09 24.35 -19.78
N PRO A 450 -11.26 25.69 -19.77
CA PRO A 450 -10.15 26.62 -19.97
C PRO A 450 -9.08 26.48 -18.89
N GLU A 451 -7.80 26.60 -19.26
CA GLU A 451 -6.69 26.44 -18.33
C GLU A 451 -6.61 27.54 -17.25
N GLU A 452 -7.18 28.70 -17.56
CA GLU A 452 -7.31 29.85 -16.68
C GLU A 452 -8.41 29.68 -15.62
N MET A 453 -9.31 28.70 -15.80
CA MET A 453 -10.42 28.47 -14.87
C MET A 453 -9.91 28.13 -13.48
N GLU A 454 -10.50 28.74 -12.45
CA GLU A 454 -10.08 28.49 -11.07
C GLU A 454 -10.46 27.06 -10.67
N TYR A 455 -9.58 26.40 -9.94
CA TYR A 455 -9.79 25.03 -9.48
C TYR A 455 -11.09 24.89 -8.66
N GLY A 456 -11.40 25.87 -7.82
CA GLY A 456 -12.62 25.91 -7.02
C GLY A 456 -13.90 25.99 -7.84
N GLU A 457 -13.88 26.73 -8.95
CA GLU A 457 -15.04 26.82 -9.85
C GLU A 457 -15.37 25.46 -10.46
N ILE A 458 -14.37 24.68 -10.83
CA ILE A 458 -14.53 23.32 -11.37
C ILE A 458 -15.07 22.38 -10.28
N LEU A 459 -14.54 22.46 -9.06
CA LEU A 459 -14.99 21.64 -7.93
C LEU A 459 -16.48 21.84 -7.62
N GLY A 460 -17.02 23.05 -7.76
CA GLY A 460 -18.45 23.32 -7.57
C GLY A 460 -19.36 22.42 -8.42
N PHE A 461 -18.91 22.05 -9.62
CA PHE A 461 -19.64 21.11 -10.47
C PHE A 461 -19.34 19.64 -10.14
N ILE A 462 -18.09 19.30 -9.83
CA ILE A 462 -17.64 17.90 -9.76
C ILE A 462 -17.77 17.28 -8.37
N SER A 463 -17.51 18.02 -7.29
CA SER A 463 -17.52 17.46 -5.93
C SER A 463 -18.82 16.70 -5.58
N PRO A 464 -20.03 17.11 -6.04
CA PRO A 464 -21.26 16.36 -5.82
C PRO A 464 -21.30 14.93 -6.39
N ILE A 465 -20.45 14.60 -7.37
CA ILE A 465 -20.42 13.26 -7.98
C ILE A 465 -19.25 12.38 -7.51
N LEU A 466 -18.25 12.94 -6.81
CA LEU A 466 -17.01 12.22 -6.50
C LEU A 466 -17.21 11.01 -5.57
N ALA A 467 -18.23 11.02 -4.71
CA ALA A 467 -18.52 9.90 -3.83
C ALA A 467 -18.97 8.64 -4.59
N ASP A 468 -19.79 8.82 -5.62
CA ASP A 468 -20.34 7.71 -6.43
C ASP A 468 -19.48 7.43 -7.67
N ARG A 469 -18.76 8.45 -8.15
CA ARG A 469 -17.97 8.43 -9.39
C ARG A 469 -16.61 9.09 -9.17
N PRO A 470 -15.67 8.40 -8.51
CA PRO A 470 -14.36 8.97 -8.16
C PRO A 470 -13.42 9.15 -9.36
N THR A 471 -13.72 8.49 -10.49
CA THR A 471 -12.86 8.52 -11.69
C THR A 471 -13.22 9.71 -12.58
N VAL A 472 -12.59 10.84 -12.30
CA VAL A 472 -12.70 12.07 -13.10
C VAL A 472 -11.34 12.40 -13.70
N TYR A 473 -11.30 12.82 -14.96
CA TYR A 473 -10.12 13.44 -15.55
C TYR A 473 -10.42 14.84 -16.05
N LEU A 474 -9.48 15.74 -15.82
CA LEU A 474 -9.50 17.09 -16.35
C LEU A 474 -8.70 17.17 -17.64
N VAL A 475 -9.24 17.91 -18.59
CA VAL A 475 -8.62 18.23 -19.87
C VAL A 475 -8.60 19.75 -20.03
N PRO A 476 -7.64 20.43 -19.37
CA PRO A 476 -7.45 21.86 -19.58
C PRO A 476 -7.11 22.13 -21.05
N HIS A 477 -7.68 23.18 -21.61
CA HIS A 477 -7.29 23.69 -22.92
C HIS A 477 -6.89 25.17 -22.82
N PRO A 478 -5.93 25.64 -23.60
CA PRO A 478 -5.69 27.07 -23.75
C PRO A 478 -6.98 27.75 -24.23
N GLY A 479 -7.24 28.98 -23.78
CA GLY A 479 -8.43 29.76 -24.11
C GLY A 479 -8.78 29.75 -25.61
N GLU A 480 -10.08 29.76 -25.90
CA GLU A 480 -10.76 29.50 -27.18
C GLU A 480 -10.51 28.11 -27.83
N ARG A 481 -11.07 27.05 -27.23
CA ARG A 481 -11.72 26.03 -28.06
C ARG A 481 -13.08 26.58 -28.46
N ARG A 482 -13.20 27.09 -29.70
CA ARG A 482 -14.50 27.14 -30.38
C ARG A 482 -15.10 25.75 -30.30
N GLU A 483 -16.39 25.65 -29.98
CA GLU A 483 -17.13 24.39 -30.07
C GLU A 483 -16.71 23.66 -31.35
N PRO A 484 -16.61 22.32 -31.36
CA PRO A 484 -16.60 21.61 -32.63
C PRO A 484 -17.85 22.09 -33.38
N SER A 485 -17.64 22.85 -34.45
CA SER A 485 -18.71 23.25 -35.34
C SER A 485 -19.40 21.97 -35.81
N GLU A 486 -20.73 21.98 -35.68
CA GLU A 486 -21.74 20.99 -36.09
C GLU A 486 -21.27 19.89 -37.07
#